data_AF-A0A7J5ECD4-F1
#
_entry.id   AF-A0A7J5ECD4-F1
#
_cell.length_a   1.000
_cell.length_b   1.000
_cell.length_c   1.000
_cell.angle_alpha   90.00
_cell.angle_beta   90.00
_cell.angle_gamma   90.00
#
_symmetry.space_group_name_H-M   'P 1'
#
loop_
_entity.id
_entity.type
_entity.pdbx_description
1 polymer ?
#
loop_
_entity_poly.entity_id
_entity_poly.type
_entity_poly.pdbx_seq_one_letter_code
_entity_poly.pdbx_strand_id
1 'polypeptide(L)'
;MKKFLILILLFSFTIVNAKGKQKFINVTGTSELTVPADQITITVQIKTIAQSIEESKKNNDNSLNELVTLLKSVNINSDDIQISPISLGKNYEYKNGERVQNGYFANVDVSV
;
A
#
# COMPACT_ATOMS: atom_id res chain seq x y z
N MET A 1 -76.51 35.94 7.30
CA MET A 1 -75.61 35.00 8.00
C MET A 1 -74.71 34.20 7.05
N LYS A 2 -75.23 33.58 5.96
CA LYS A 2 -74.41 32.85 4.96
C LYS A 2 -73.26 33.66 4.33
N LYS A 3 -73.50 34.94 4.00
CA LYS A 3 -72.47 35.85 3.44
C LYS A 3 -71.36 36.20 4.45
N PHE A 4 -71.66 36.19 5.75
CA PHE A 4 -70.71 36.45 6.83
C PHE A 4 -69.80 35.23 7.08
N LEU A 5 -70.37 34.03 6.93
CA LEU A 5 -69.66 32.75 7.01
C LEU A 5 -68.65 32.57 5.85
N ILE A 6 -69.03 33.01 4.64
CA ILE A 6 -68.13 33.03 3.48
C ILE A 6 -66.95 34.01 3.69
N LEU A 7 -67.20 35.15 4.33
CA LEU A 7 -66.15 36.15 4.58
C LEU A 7 -65.11 35.67 5.60
N ILE A 8 -65.51 34.92 6.62
CA ILE A 8 -64.62 34.30 7.61
C ILE A 8 -63.80 33.14 7.00
N LEU A 9 -64.40 32.40 6.07
CA LEU A 9 -63.74 31.31 5.34
C LEU A 9 -62.68 31.82 4.33
N LEU A 10 -62.91 32.99 3.72
CA LEU A 10 -61.90 33.64 2.87
C LEU A 10 -60.72 34.20 3.68
N PHE A 11 -60.94 34.61 4.93
CA PHE A 11 -59.90 35.18 5.78
C PHE A 11 -58.95 34.12 6.36
N SER A 12 -59.35 32.84 6.40
CA SER A 12 -58.56 31.75 6.97
C SER A 12 -57.43 31.23 6.04
N PHE A 13 -57.37 31.70 4.80
CA PHE A 13 -56.34 31.30 3.83
C PHE A 13 -55.02 32.09 3.92
N THR A 14 -54.96 33.17 4.71
CA THR A 14 -53.81 34.11 4.71
C THR A 14 -52.69 33.75 5.70
N ILE A 15 -52.83 32.69 6.51
CA ILE A 15 -51.89 32.40 7.62
C ILE A 15 -50.82 31.34 7.24
N VAL A 16 -50.88 30.71 6.07
CA VAL A 16 -50.12 29.47 5.78
C VAL A 16 -48.60 29.67 5.52
N ASN A 17 -48.06 30.88 5.44
CA ASN A 17 -46.65 31.07 5.03
C ASN A 17 -45.75 31.86 6.00
N ALA A 18 -45.97 31.76 7.31
CA ALA A 18 -45.01 32.25 8.29
C ALA A 18 -43.95 31.19 8.65
N LYS A 19 -43.26 30.61 7.66
CA LYS A 19 -41.99 29.93 7.93
C LYS A 19 -40.95 31.02 8.18
N GLY A 20 -40.73 31.36 9.44
CA GLY A 20 -39.70 32.32 9.85
C GLY A 20 -38.37 31.95 9.20
N LYS A 21 -37.73 32.92 8.53
CA LYS A 21 -36.36 32.77 8.03
C LYS A 21 -35.45 32.47 9.22
N GLN A 22 -35.18 31.18 9.45
CA GLN A 22 -34.30 30.74 10.51
C GLN A 22 -32.90 31.22 10.16
N LYS A 23 -32.33 32.09 11.00
CA LYS A 23 -30.96 32.58 10.83
C LYS A 23 -30.02 31.45 11.22
N PHE A 24 -29.24 30.95 10.27
CA PHE A 24 -28.15 30.01 10.55
C PHE A 24 -26.88 30.50 9.85
N ILE A 25 -25.75 30.27 10.51
CA ILE A 25 -24.42 30.47 9.94
C ILE A 25 -23.91 29.08 9.65
N ASN A 26 -23.67 28.78 8.37
CA ASN A 26 -23.07 27.53 7.97
C ASN A 26 -21.60 27.79 7.64
N VAL A 27 -20.71 27.12 8.38
CA VAL A 27 -19.27 27.22 8.18
C VAL A 27 -18.73 25.84 7.83
N THR A 28 -17.86 25.82 6.83
CA THR A 28 -17.15 24.61 6.42
C THR A 28 -15.67 24.92 6.50
N GLY A 29 -14.95 24.20 7.35
CA GLY A 29 -13.50 24.29 7.46
C GLY A 29 -12.88 23.02 6.89
N THR A 30 -11.97 23.18 5.95
CA THR A 30 -11.11 22.12 5.44
C THR A 30 -9.66 22.41 5.82
N SER A 31 -8.92 21.36 6.17
CA SER A 31 -7.48 21.43 6.40
C SER A 31 -6.80 20.36 5.57
N GLU A 32 -5.67 20.72 4.98
CA GLU A 32 -4.80 19.83 4.25
C GLU A 32 -3.41 19.96 4.85
N LEU A 33 -2.76 18.83 5.11
CA LEU A 33 -1.43 18.77 5.67
C LEU A 33 -0.59 17.77 4.89
N THR A 34 0.49 18.26 4.31
CA THR A 34 1.51 17.44 3.65
C THR A 34 2.73 17.37 4.55
N VAL A 35 3.12 16.15 4.94
CA VAL A 35 4.32 15.90 5.74
C VAL A 35 5.29 15.00 4.96
N PRO A 36 6.60 15.15 5.17
CA PRO A 36 7.58 14.23 4.60
C PRO A 36 7.41 12.84 5.20
N ALA A 37 7.76 11.80 4.44
CA ALA A 37 7.84 10.44 4.94
C ALA A 37 8.99 10.32 5.96
N ASP A 38 8.76 9.55 7.01
CA ASP A 38 9.69 9.31 8.12
C ASP A 38 10.39 7.94 8.05
N GLN A 39 9.88 7.03 7.22
CA GLN A 39 10.42 5.69 7.02
C GLN A 39 10.41 5.31 5.54
N ILE A 40 11.36 4.46 5.18
CA ILE A 40 11.41 3.78 3.88
C ILE A 40 11.68 2.30 4.14
N THR A 41 11.09 1.43 3.32
CA THR A 41 11.42 0.00 3.31
C THR A 41 11.85 -0.38 1.91
N ILE A 42 13.01 -1.02 1.79
CA ILE A 42 13.58 -1.49 0.53
C ILE A 42 13.80 -2.99 0.65
N THR A 43 13.18 -3.76 -0.24
CA THR A 43 13.40 -5.21 -0.33
C THR A 43 14.20 -5.55 -1.59
N VAL A 44 15.31 -6.25 -1.41
CA VAL A 44 16.18 -6.74 -2.48
C VAL A 44 16.14 -8.25 -2.50
N GLN A 45 15.82 -8.83 -3.65
CA GLN A 45 15.86 -10.28 -3.87
C GLN A 45 17.18 -10.68 -4.52
N ILE A 46 17.86 -11.65 -3.92
CA ILE A 46 19.05 -12.29 -4.48
C ILE A 46 18.66 -13.68 -4.95
N LYS A 47 18.61 -13.87 -6.26
CA LYS A 47 18.36 -15.17 -6.90
C LYS A 47 19.58 -15.60 -7.72
N THR A 48 20.09 -16.79 -7.41
CA THR A 48 21.18 -17.42 -8.17
C THR A 48 20.70 -18.72 -8.77
N ILE A 49 21.22 -19.08 -9.94
CA ILE A 49 20.90 -20.35 -10.63
C ILE A 49 22.22 -21.02 -10.99
N ALA A 50 22.34 -22.32 -10.70
CA ALA A 50 23.53 -23.11 -11.03
C ALA A 50 23.15 -24.56 -11.39
N GLN A 51 24.13 -25.36 -11.84
CA GLN A 51 23.87 -26.75 -12.22
C GLN A 51 23.67 -27.68 -11.02
N SER A 52 24.14 -27.29 -9.83
CA SER A 52 23.94 -28.00 -8.56
C SER A 52 23.29 -27.09 -7.50
N ILE A 53 22.63 -27.71 -6.51
CA ILE A 53 22.04 -26.97 -5.39
C ILE A 53 23.15 -26.31 -4.57
N GLU A 54 24.25 -27.01 -4.33
CA GLU A 54 25.38 -26.57 -3.54
C GLU A 54 26.03 -25.32 -4.14
N GLU A 55 26.24 -25.32 -5.46
CA GLU A 55 26.80 -24.18 -6.17
C GLU A 55 25.83 -22.99 -6.18
N SER A 56 24.54 -23.23 -6.42
CA SER A 56 23.53 -22.16 -6.41
C SER A 56 23.48 -21.48 -5.04
N LYS A 57 23.48 -22.26 -3.96
CA LYS A 57 23.52 -21.78 -2.59
C LYS A 57 24.80 -21.01 -2.29
N LYS A 58 25.96 -21.58 -2.63
CA LYS A 58 27.26 -20.93 -2.39
C LYS A 58 27.35 -19.57 -3.07
N ASN A 59 26.90 -19.48 -4.32
CA ASN A 59 26.85 -18.21 -5.05
C ASN A 59 25.89 -17.22 -4.39
N ASN A 60 24.75 -17.71 -3.89
CA ASN A 60 23.77 -16.88 -3.16
C ASN A 60 24.36 -16.31 -1.86
N ASP A 61 24.98 -17.17 -1.05
CA ASP A 61 25.60 -16.80 0.22
C ASP A 61 26.70 -15.74 0.00
N ASN A 62 27.49 -15.85 -1.08
CA ASN A 62 28.49 -14.86 -1.44
C ASN A 62 27.86 -13.49 -1.75
N SER A 63 26.86 -13.47 -2.63
CA SER A 63 26.13 -12.23 -2.97
C SER A 63 25.40 -11.62 -1.77
N LEU A 64 24.86 -12.46 -0.87
CA LEU A 64 24.25 -12.01 0.37
C LEU A 64 25.26 -11.32 1.29
N ASN A 65 26.44 -11.92 1.46
CA ASN A 65 27.52 -11.34 2.27
C ASN A 65 28.02 -10.02 1.70
N GLU A 66 28.14 -9.91 0.37
CA GLU A 66 28.49 -8.66 -0.31
C GLU A 66 27.43 -7.59 -0.07
N LEU A 67 26.14 -7.91 -0.24
CA LEU A 67 25.05 -6.97 0.01
C LEU A 67 25.02 -6.50 1.46
N VAL A 68 25.10 -7.42 2.43
CA VAL A 68 25.10 -7.06 3.86
C VAL A 68 26.31 -6.19 4.21
N THR A 69 27.47 -6.46 3.60
CA THR A 69 28.67 -5.62 3.80
C THR A 69 28.46 -4.21 3.23
N LEU A 70 27.85 -4.11 2.05
CA LEU A 70 27.51 -2.82 1.44
C LEU A 70 26.51 -2.02 2.29
N LEU A 71 25.43 -2.66 2.77
CA LEU A 71 24.43 -2.02 3.63
C LEU A 71 25.06 -1.46 4.92
N LYS A 72 25.96 -2.22 5.53
CA LYS A 72 26.72 -1.75 6.71
C LYS A 72 27.65 -0.60 6.36
N SER A 73 28.26 -0.61 5.18
CA SER A 73 29.17 0.46 4.73
C SER A 73 28.46 1.80 4.51
N VAL A 74 27.16 1.77 4.21
CA VAL A 74 26.30 2.97 4.08
C VAL A 74 25.57 3.30 5.38
N ASN A 75 26.03 2.79 6.52
CA ASN A 75 25.53 3.11 7.85
C ASN A 75 24.11 2.60 8.17
N ILE A 76 23.61 1.56 7.48
CA ILE A 76 22.39 0.86 7.89
C ILE A 76 22.72 -0.05 9.08
N ASN A 77 21.95 0.06 10.18
CA ASN A 77 22.18 -0.74 11.37
C ASN A 77 21.82 -2.20 11.12
N SER A 78 22.51 -3.11 11.81
CA SER A 78 22.22 -4.54 11.65
C SER A 78 20.82 -4.94 12.13
N ASP A 79 20.25 -4.18 13.07
CA ASP A 79 18.90 -4.40 13.60
C ASP A 79 17.81 -4.03 12.58
N ASP A 80 18.14 -3.17 11.61
CA ASP A 80 17.24 -2.77 10.52
C ASP A 80 17.31 -3.75 9.33
N ILE A 81 18.30 -4.65 9.29
CA ILE A 81 18.48 -5.62 8.20
C ILE A 81 17.73 -6.92 8.53
N GLN A 82 16.69 -7.21 7.76
CA GLN A 82 15.94 -8.45 7.84
C GLN A 82 16.27 -9.36 6.66
N ILE A 83 16.66 -10.60 6.96
CA ILE A 83 17.01 -11.61 5.95
C ILE A 83 15.99 -12.75 6.02
N SER A 84 15.38 -13.08 4.89
CA SER A 84 14.43 -14.19 4.80
C SER A 84 15.12 -15.54 4.97
N PRO A 85 14.39 -16.60 5.35
CA PRO A 85 14.85 -17.96 5.13
C PRO A 85 15.19 -18.19 3.66
N ILE A 86 16.20 -19.02 3.40
CA ILE A 86 16.59 -19.38 2.03
C ILE A 86 15.53 -20.30 1.40
N SER A 87 15.19 -20.00 0.14
CA SER A 87 14.36 -20.85 -0.70
C SER A 87 15.23 -21.52 -1.76
N LEU A 88 15.10 -22.84 -1.88
CA LEU A 88 15.89 -23.68 -2.78
C LEU A 88 14.96 -24.54 -3.62
N GLY A 89 15.35 -24.81 -4.86
CA GLY A 89 14.58 -25.72 -5.70
C GLY A 89 15.15 -25.90 -7.10
N LYS A 90 14.44 -26.69 -7.91
CA LYS A 90 14.76 -26.84 -9.34
C LYS A 90 14.33 -25.59 -10.09
N ASN A 91 15.20 -25.08 -10.94
CA ASN A 91 14.88 -23.99 -11.85
C ASN A 91 14.36 -24.57 -13.17
N TYR A 92 13.30 -23.96 -13.70
CA TYR A 92 12.68 -24.38 -14.95
C TYR A 92 12.50 -23.18 -15.86
N GLU A 93 12.77 -23.40 -17.14
CA GLU A 93 12.56 -22.40 -18.20
C GLU A 93 11.60 -22.96 -19.23
N TYR A 94 10.78 -22.08 -19.81
CA TYR A 94 9.95 -22.44 -20.95
C TYR A 94 10.73 -22.16 -22.23
N LYS A 95 10.99 -23.21 -23.01
CA LYS A 95 11.63 -23.11 -24.33
C LYS A 95 10.75 -23.84 -25.33
N ASN A 96 10.36 -23.15 -26.41
CA ASN A 96 9.54 -23.71 -27.50
C ASN A 96 8.23 -24.40 -27.04
N GLY A 97 7.58 -23.86 -26.00
CA GLY A 97 6.34 -24.43 -25.45
C GLY A 97 6.53 -25.57 -24.45
N GLU A 98 7.76 -26.01 -24.19
CA GLU A 98 8.07 -27.05 -23.23
C GLU A 98 8.74 -26.49 -21.97
N ARG A 99 8.43 -27.08 -20.82
CA ARG A 99 9.05 -26.77 -19.54
C ARG A 99 10.32 -27.61 -19.37
N VAL A 100 11.48 -26.98 -19.54
CA VAL A 100 12.79 -27.63 -19.44
C VAL A 100 13.43 -27.28 -18.10
N GLN A 101 13.90 -28.29 -17.35
CA GLN A 101 14.68 -28.04 -16.14
C GLN A 101 16.03 -27.41 -16.53
N ASN A 102 16.33 -26.21 -16.03
CA ASN A 102 17.59 -25.51 -16.24
C ASN A 102 18.26 -25.21 -14.89
N GLY A 103 18.87 -26.23 -14.28
CA GLY A 103 19.60 -26.12 -13.02
C GLY A 103 18.72 -26.03 -11.77
N TYR A 104 19.30 -25.46 -10.72
CA TYR A 104 18.72 -25.26 -9.40
C TYR A 104 18.87 -23.79 -9.01
N PHE A 105 17.89 -23.26 -8.29
CA PHE A 105 17.94 -21.90 -7.77
C PHE A 105 18.13 -21.88 -6.25
N ALA A 106 18.77 -20.82 -5.80
CA ALA A 106 18.75 -20.35 -4.42
C ALA A 106 18.25 -18.91 -4.38
N ASN A 107 17.38 -18.60 -3.43
CA ASN A 107 16.75 -17.30 -3.28
C ASN A 107 16.71 -16.85 -1.81
N VAL A 108 17.09 -15.60 -1.58
CA VAL A 108 16.96 -14.90 -0.30
C VAL A 108 16.48 -13.48 -0.57
N ASP A 109 15.59 -12.99 0.28
CA ASP A 109 15.16 -11.60 0.29
C ASP A 109 15.81 -10.89 1.48
N VAL A 110 16.31 -9.68 1.23
CA VAL A 110 16.89 -8.78 2.25
C VAL A 110 16.07 -7.51 2.28
N SER A 111 15.50 -7.17 3.43
CA SER A 111 14.75 -5.93 3.64
C SER A 111 15.47 -5.02 4.63
N VAL A 112 15.48 -3.73 4.32
CA VAL A 112 16.01 -2.63 5.14
C VAL A 112 15.06 -1.45 5.17
#